data_AF-A0A2A3ERB1-F1
#
_entry.id   AF-A0A2A3ERB1-F1
#
_cell.length_a   1.000
_cell.length_b   1.000
_cell.length_c   1.000
_cell.angle_alpha   90.00
_cell.angle_beta   90.00
_cell.angle_gamma   90.00
#
_symmetry.space_group_name_H-M   'P 1'
#
loop_
_entity.id
_entity.type
_entity.pdbx_description
1 polymer ?
#
loop_
_entity_poly.entity_id
_entity_poly.type
_entity_poly.pdbx_seq_one_letter_code
_entity_poly.pdbx_strand_id
1 'polypeptide(L)'
;MNNACRYKCLSCSLKFSNARTLAMHQAGAHGGMYIILCESCGRLFNRKYHFNRHFIHCGRLKEPFKCDMCFKMYRHKSSLIHHLKVAHHIHYARNRTATFVCNVCNKIYSKFGAFENHMKSHKNEPDCMDTPNDVTS
;
A
#
# COMPACT_ATOMS: atom_id res chain seq x y z
N MET A 1 18.16 36.47 6.02
CA MET A 1 19.30 35.58 5.73
C MET A 1 19.42 35.42 4.22
N ASN A 2 20.49 35.94 3.63
CA ASN A 2 20.68 36.04 2.17
C ASN A 2 20.78 34.66 1.51
N ASN A 3 19.79 34.31 0.69
CA ASN A 3 19.82 33.10 -0.12
C ASN A 3 20.71 33.34 -1.35
N ALA A 4 22.02 33.31 -1.14
CA ALA A 4 22.99 33.55 -2.20
C ALA A 4 22.99 32.38 -3.19
N CYS A 5 22.39 32.56 -4.37
CA CYS A 5 22.55 31.66 -5.51
C CYS A 5 24.02 31.72 -5.99
N ARG A 6 24.89 30.92 -5.35
CA ARG A 6 26.33 30.86 -5.63
C ARG A 6 26.70 29.95 -6.80
N TYR A 7 25.83 29.02 -7.19
CA TYR A 7 26.14 27.99 -8.17
C TYR A 7 25.56 28.38 -9.52
N LYS A 8 26.42 28.68 -10.50
CA LYS A 8 26.02 29.13 -11.85
C LYS A 8 26.31 28.04 -12.87
N CYS A 9 25.40 27.84 -13.80
CA CYS A 9 25.72 27.01 -14.96
C CYS A 9 26.71 27.76 -15.87
N LEU A 10 27.68 27.05 -16.42
CA LEU A 10 28.66 27.61 -17.36
C LEU A 10 28.20 27.49 -18.81
N SER A 11 27.24 26.60 -19.07
CA SER A 11 26.65 26.36 -20.39
C SER A 11 25.36 27.15 -20.62
N CYS A 12 24.79 27.78 -19.59
CA CYS A 12 23.68 28.72 -19.69
C CYS A 12 23.65 29.70 -18.50
N SER A 13 22.89 30.78 -18.60
CA SER A 13 22.86 31.86 -17.59
C SER A 13 22.08 31.55 -16.30
N LEU A 14 21.66 30.30 -16.08
CA LEU A 14 20.86 29.91 -14.91
C LEU A 14 21.71 29.80 -13.63
N LYS A 15 21.13 30.26 -12.52
CA LYS A 15 21.74 30.21 -11.18
C LYS A 15 20.93 29.32 -10.25
N PHE A 16 21.63 28.61 -9.39
CA PHE A 16 21.09 27.59 -8.50
C PHE A 16 21.53 27.85 -7.06
N SER A 17 20.69 27.43 -6.11
CA SER A 17 20.90 27.61 -4.68
C SER A 17 21.93 26.65 -4.09
N ASN A 18 22.22 25.52 -4.74
CA ASN A 18 23.21 24.55 -4.28
C ASN A 18 23.87 23.77 -5.43
N ALA A 19 25.03 23.15 -5.16
CA ALA A 19 25.78 22.37 -6.13
C ALA A 19 24.98 21.19 -6.69
N ARG A 20 24.13 20.55 -5.85
CA ARG A 20 23.31 19.40 -6.25
C ARG A 20 22.29 19.78 -7.32
N THR A 21 21.63 20.93 -7.19
CA THR A 21 20.65 21.40 -8.17
C THR A 21 21.32 21.84 -9.47
N LEU A 22 22.50 22.46 -9.39
CA LEU A 22 23.33 22.76 -10.57
C LEU A 22 23.77 21.48 -11.30
N ALA A 23 24.30 20.47 -10.60
CA ALA A 23 24.77 19.22 -11.19
C ALA A 23 23.65 18.46 -11.91
N MET A 24 22.45 18.40 -11.32
CA MET A 24 21.28 17.81 -11.98
C MET A 24 20.86 18.59 -13.24
N HIS A 25 20.93 19.93 -13.19
CA HIS A 25 20.64 20.77 -14.34
C HIS A 25 21.67 20.54 -15.46
N GLN A 26 22.97 20.52 -15.15
CA GLN A 26 24.02 20.30 -16.15
C GLN A 26 23.92 18.90 -16.77
N ALA A 27 23.75 17.85 -15.96
CA ALA A 27 23.56 16.49 -16.46
C ALA A 27 22.33 16.35 -17.36
N GLY A 28 21.26 17.11 -17.07
CA GLY A 28 20.03 17.05 -17.83
C GLY A 28 19.99 17.93 -19.07
N ALA A 29 20.36 19.20 -18.95
CA ALA A 29 20.22 20.20 -19.99
C ALA A 29 21.43 20.26 -20.95
N HIS A 30 22.60 19.80 -20.51
CA HIS A 30 23.87 20.00 -21.24
C HIS A 30 24.71 18.73 -21.39
N GLY A 31 24.47 17.68 -20.60
CA GLY A 31 25.37 16.53 -20.46
C GLY A 31 24.85 15.20 -21.01
N GLY A 32 23.80 15.16 -21.83
CA GLY A 32 23.30 13.90 -22.37
C GLY A 32 22.81 12.94 -21.27
N MET A 33 21.79 13.38 -20.53
CA MET A 33 20.89 12.62 -19.64
C MET A 33 21.24 11.14 -19.36
N TYR A 34 21.71 10.83 -18.14
CA TYR A 34 21.46 9.53 -17.50
C TYR A 34 19.98 9.47 -17.08
N ILE A 35 19.11 9.23 -18.05
CA ILE A 35 17.68 9.00 -17.84
C ILE A 35 17.43 7.51 -17.69
N ILE A 36 16.69 7.16 -16.65
CA ILE A 36 16.24 5.79 -16.42
C ILE A 36 14.90 5.64 -17.15
N LEU A 37 14.85 4.77 -18.16
CA LEU A 37 13.64 4.40 -18.89
C LEU A 37 12.84 3.37 -18.09
N CYS A 38 11.55 3.63 -17.93
CA CYS A 38 10.62 2.62 -17.47
C CYS A 38 10.13 1.79 -18.67
N GLU A 39 10.67 0.60 -18.87
CA GLU A 39 10.28 -0.28 -19.99
C GLU A 39 8.79 -0.65 -19.99
N SER A 40 8.13 -0.64 -18.82
CA SER A 40 6.71 -1.00 -18.73
C SER A 40 5.76 0.08 -19.22
N CYS A 41 6.19 1.34 -19.27
CA CYS A 41 5.31 2.45 -19.67
C CYS A 41 6.01 3.59 -20.42
N GLY A 42 7.24 3.36 -20.88
CA GLY A 42 8.00 4.26 -21.75
C GLY A 42 8.47 5.57 -21.10
N ARG A 43 8.21 5.78 -19.81
CA ARG A 43 8.47 7.07 -19.16
C ARG A 43 9.93 7.22 -18.72
N LEU A 44 10.51 8.38 -18.98
CA LEU A 44 11.91 8.70 -18.68
C LEU A 44 12.03 9.43 -17.34
N PHE A 45 13.03 9.06 -16.54
CA PHE A 45 13.29 9.63 -15.22
C PHE A 45 14.72 10.11 -15.07
N ASN A 46 14.91 11.38 -14.72
CA ASN A 46 16.23 11.97 -14.47
C ASN A 46 16.75 11.77 -13.03
N ARG A 47 16.00 11.06 -12.17
CA ARG A 47 16.43 10.71 -10.80
C ARG A 47 15.99 9.30 -10.42
N LYS A 48 16.93 8.52 -9.89
CA LYS A 48 16.70 7.15 -9.39
C LYS A 48 15.58 7.05 -8.36
N TYR A 49 15.47 8.02 -7.44
CA TYR A 49 14.36 8.04 -6.47
C TYR A 49 12.98 8.21 -7.12
N HIS A 50 12.87 9.08 -8.13
CA HIS A 50 11.60 9.26 -8.86
C HIS A 50 11.26 8.04 -9.71
N PHE A 51 12.27 7.42 -10.34
CA PHE A 51 12.12 6.15 -11.04
C PHE A 51 11.65 5.04 -10.09
N ASN A 52 12.31 4.84 -8.94
CA ASN A 52 11.94 3.78 -8.00
C ASN A 52 10.51 3.94 -7.49
N ARG A 53 10.11 5.16 -7.12
CA ARG A 53 8.72 5.45 -6.73
C ARG A 53 7.77 5.13 -7.88
N HIS A 54 8.09 5.57 -9.09
CA HIS A 54 7.29 5.28 -10.27
C HIS A 54 7.22 3.79 -10.60
N PHE A 55 8.30 3.03 -10.49
CA PHE A 55 8.37 1.59 -10.78
C PHE A 55 7.47 0.79 -9.84
N ILE A 56 7.40 1.19 -8.57
CA ILE A 56 6.42 0.67 -7.60
C ILE A 56 4.97 0.99 -8.03
N HIS A 57 4.77 2.09 -8.78
CA HIS A 57 3.45 2.51 -9.24
C HIS A 57 3.05 2.02 -10.65
N CYS A 58 3.98 1.80 -11.58
CA CYS A 58 3.72 1.43 -12.99
C CYS A 58 3.47 -0.07 -13.23
N GLY A 59 3.47 -0.90 -12.17
CA GLY A 59 2.61 -2.09 -12.15
C GLY A 59 3.16 -3.39 -12.74
N ARG A 60 4.37 -3.84 -12.36
CA ARG A 60 4.77 -5.27 -12.52
C ARG A 60 4.52 -6.13 -11.27
N LEU A 61 4.26 -5.52 -10.12
CA LEU A 61 3.71 -6.18 -8.93
C LEU A 61 2.37 -5.51 -8.63
N LYS A 62 1.34 -5.79 -9.44
CA LYS A 62 0.08 -5.04 -9.34
C LYS A 62 -0.54 -5.13 -7.95
N GLU A 63 -0.42 -6.25 -7.27
CA GLU A 63 -0.88 -6.41 -5.89
C GLU A 63 -0.05 -7.50 -5.20
N PRO A 64 1.10 -7.16 -4.59
CA PRO A 64 2.01 -8.16 -4.04
C PRO A 64 1.46 -8.88 -2.81
N PHE A 65 0.38 -8.37 -2.20
CA PHE A 65 -0.18 -8.90 -0.96
C PHE A 65 -1.51 -9.59 -1.24
N LYS A 66 -1.49 -10.92 -1.25
CA LYS A 66 -2.67 -11.77 -1.45
C LYS A 66 -3.32 -12.12 -0.11
N CYS A 67 -4.64 -12.14 -0.06
CA CYS A 67 -5.40 -12.80 1.01
C CYS A 67 -5.52 -14.30 0.68
N ASP A 68 -5.01 -15.20 1.52
CA ASP A 68 -5.06 -16.64 1.22
C ASP A 68 -6.43 -17.27 1.46
N MET A 69 -7.38 -16.54 2.07
CA MET A 69 -8.72 -17.05 2.35
C MET A 69 -9.75 -16.72 1.25
N CYS A 70 -9.63 -15.54 0.62
CA CYS A 70 -10.53 -15.13 -0.46
C CYS A 70 -9.81 -14.79 -1.77
N PHE A 71 -8.49 -14.94 -1.81
CA PHE A 71 -7.62 -14.69 -2.96
C PHE A 71 -7.66 -13.26 -3.51
N LYS A 72 -8.31 -12.34 -2.81
CA LYS A 72 -8.28 -10.92 -3.12
C LYS A 72 -6.87 -10.37 -2.91
N MET A 73 -6.43 -9.57 -3.86
CA MET A 73 -5.09 -9.03 -3.87
C MET A 73 -5.12 -7.56 -3.44
N TYR A 74 -4.02 -7.09 -2.87
CA TYR A 74 -3.88 -5.74 -2.33
C TYR A 74 -2.54 -5.12 -2.74
N ARG A 75 -2.60 -3.84 -3.09
CA ARG A 75 -1.43 -3.02 -3.40
C ARG A 75 -0.49 -2.81 -2.20
N HIS A 76 -1.04 -2.67 -1.00
CA HIS A 76 -0.30 -2.35 0.23
C HIS A 76 -0.61 -3.37 1.34
N LYS A 77 0.40 -3.67 2.17
CA LYS A 77 0.25 -4.56 3.33
C LYS A 77 -0.78 -4.06 4.33
N SER A 78 -0.85 -2.75 4.55
CA SER A 78 -1.86 -2.13 5.43
C SER A 78 -3.29 -2.38 4.95
N SER A 79 -3.51 -2.36 3.63
CA SER A 79 -4.80 -2.67 3.02
C SER A 79 -5.18 -4.13 3.21
N LEU A 80 -4.23 -5.07 3.06
CA LEU A 80 -4.47 -6.48 3.37
C LEU A 80 -4.79 -6.69 4.86
N ILE A 81 -4.04 -6.08 5.78
CA ILE A 81 -4.29 -6.19 7.23
C ILE A 81 -5.67 -5.63 7.60
N HIS A 82 -6.04 -4.49 7.04
CA HIS A 82 -7.36 -3.92 7.26
C HIS A 82 -8.46 -4.86 6.75
N HIS A 83 -8.30 -5.42 5.55
CA HIS A 83 -9.22 -6.43 5.03
C HIS A 83 -9.32 -7.66 5.93
N LEU A 84 -8.19 -8.24 6.37
CA LEU A 84 -8.16 -9.38 7.26
C LEU A 84 -8.91 -9.08 8.58
N LYS A 85 -8.80 -7.84 9.08
CA LYS A 85 -9.53 -7.39 10.27
C LYS A 85 -11.04 -7.27 10.05
N VAL A 86 -11.47 -6.63 8.97
CA VAL A 86 -12.89 -6.30 8.77
C VAL A 86 -13.69 -7.41 8.10
N ALA A 87 -13.10 -8.11 7.13
CA ALA A 87 -13.78 -9.14 6.35
C ALA A 87 -13.60 -10.54 6.92
N HIS A 88 -12.54 -10.75 7.71
CA HIS A 88 -12.18 -12.06 8.23
C HIS A 88 -11.98 -12.10 9.75
N HIS A 89 -12.15 -10.97 10.44
CA HIS A 89 -12.00 -10.84 11.90
C HIS A 89 -10.66 -11.37 12.44
N ILE A 90 -9.59 -11.22 11.63
CA ILE A 90 -8.22 -11.56 11.99
C ILE A 90 -7.49 -10.29 12.43
N HIS A 91 -6.89 -10.36 13.61
CA HIS A 91 -6.11 -9.29 14.19
C HIS A 91 -4.65 -9.70 14.30
N TYR A 92 -3.72 -8.83 13.86
CA TYR A 92 -2.29 -9.04 14.11
C TYR A 92 -1.87 -8.19 15.30
N ALA A 93 -1.39 -8.84 16.36
CA ALA A 93 -0.79 -8.15 17.50
C ALA A 93 0.60 -7.59 17.12
N ARG A 94 1.14 -6.70 17.97
CA ARG A 94 2.44 -6.03 17.72
C ARG A 94 3.61 -7.02 17.52
N ASN A 95 3.48 -8.23 18.04
CA ASN A 95 4.42 -9.35 17.90
C ASN A 95 4.25 -10.16 16.59
N ARG A 96 3.45 -9.67 15.62
CA ARG A 96 3.10 -10.35 14.35
C ARG A 96 2.33 -11.66 14.52
N THR A 97 1.82 -11.95 15.72
CA THR A 97 0.93 -13.09 15.95
C THR A 97 -0.48 -12.74 15.48
N ALA A 98 -1.03 -13.56 14.58
CA ALA A 98 -2.43 -13.47 14.19
C ALA A 98 -3.32 -14.08 15.27
N THR A 99 -4.37 -13.38 15.65
CA THR A 99 -5.46 -13.87 16.49
C THR A 99 -6.77 -13.78 15.72
N PHE A 100 -7.68 -14.71 16.01
CA PHE A 100 -8.98 -14.81 15.38
C PHE A 100 -10.03 -14.39 16.39
N VAL A 101 -10.90 -13.45 16.02
CA VAL A 101 -11.88 -12.87 16.93
C VAL A 101 -13.29 -13.26 16.46
N CYS A 102 -14.09 -13.81 17.36
CA CYS A 102 -15.50 -14.07 17.10
C CYS A 102 -16.27 -12.75 17.05
N ASN A 103 -16.97 -12.49 15.95
CA ASN A 103 -17.81 -11.31 15.80
C ASN A 103 -19.14 -11.41 16.58
N VAL A 104 -19.58 -12.62 16.95
CA VAL A 104 -20.81 -12.85 17.73
C VAL A 104 -20.57 -12.59 19.22
N CYS A 105 -19.53 -13.20 19.80
CA CYS A 105 -19.30 -13.16 21.25
C CYS A 105 -17.93 -12.59 21.67
N ASN A 106 -17.16 -12.01 20.75
CA ASN A 106 -15.85 -11.37 20.98
C ASN A 106 -14.76 -12.27 21.61
N LYS A 107 -14.93 -13.59 21.62
CA LYS A 107 -13.89 -14.53 22.06
C LYS A 107 -12.69 -14.51 21.10
N ILE A 108 -11.50 -14.56 21.67
CA ILE A 108 -10.22 -14.49 20.94
C ILE A 108 -9.56 -15.87 20.93
N TYR A 109 -9.08 -16.29 19.77
CA TYR A 109 -8.42 -17.57 19.55
C TYR A 109 -7.04 -17.36 18.94
N SER A 110 -6.06 -18.14 19.40
CA SER A 110 -4.69 -18.12 18.87
C SER A 110 -4.48 -19.07 17.67
N LYS A 111 -5.43 -19.99 17.42
CA LYS A 111 -5.39 -20.97 16.33
C LYS A 111 -6.69 -20.91 15.51
N PHE A 112 -6.56 -20.98 14.18
CA PHE A 112 -7.71 -20.93 13.26
C PHE A 112 -8.69 -22.09 13.48
N GLY A 113 -8.22 -23.34 13.63
CA GLY A 113 -9.11 -24.49 13.81
C GLY A 113 -9.98 -24.41 15.08
N ALA A 114 -9.46 -23.81 16.16
CA ALA A 114 -10.24 -23.58 17.38
C ALA A 114 -11.32 -22.51 17.18
N PHE A 115 -10.98 -21.45 16.43
CA PHE A 115 -11.93 -20.42 16.03
C PHE A 115 -13.02 -20.98 15.11
N GLU A 116 -12.67 -21.77 14.10
CA GLU A 116 -13.63 -22.35 13.17
C GLU A 116 -14.63 -23.29 13.85
N ASN A 117 -14.15 -24.16 14.75
CA ASN A 117 -15.02 -25.02 15.54
C ASN A 117 -15.94 -24.22 16.47
N HIS A 118 -15.44 -23.12 17.04
CA HIS A 118 -16.27 -22.19 17.79
C HIS A 118 -17.31 -21.48 16.89
N MET A 119 -16.96 -21.07 15.68
CA MET A 119 -17.93 -20.47 14.76
C MET A 119 -19.06 -21.45 14.37
N LYS A 120 -18.78 -22.76 14.36
CA LYS A 120 -19.82 -23.80 14.19
C LYS A 120 -20.75 -23.93 15.39
N SER A 121 -20.29 -23.62 16.62
CA SER A 121 -21.17 -23.66 17.80
C SER A 121 -22.26 -22.58 17.74
N HIS A 122 -22.00 -21.45 17.07
CA HIS A 122 -23.02 -20.42 16.81
C HIS A 122 -24.04 -20.81 15.74
N LYS A 123 -23.73 -21.79 14.88
CA LYS A 123 -24.65 -22.27 13.82
C LYS A 123 -25.68 -23.30 14.30
N ASN A 124 -25.62 -23.70 15.56
CA ASN A 124 -26.57 -24.65 16.15
C ASN A 124 -27.77 -23.97 16.82
N GLU A 125 -27.96 -22.66 16.62
CA GLU A 125 -29.26 -22.01 16.81
C GLU A 125 -29.91 -21.84 15.44
N PRO A 126 -30.94 -22.66 15.10
CA PRO A 126 -31.70 -22.44 13.89
C PRO A 126 -32.66 -21.27 14.10
N ASP A 127 -32.78 -20.48 13.04
CA ASP A 127 -33.86 -19.54 12.74
C ASP A 127 -33.82 -18.16 13.43
N CYS A 128 -33.44 -17.14 12.64
CA CYS A 128 -33.85 -15.74 12.82
C CYS A 128 -33.28 -14.91 11.65
N MET A 129 -33.81 -15.10 10.44
CA MET A 129 -33.91 -14.04 9.42
C MET A 129 -35.07 -14.40 8.50
N ASP A 130 -36.26 -13.86 8.79
CA ASP A 130 -37.14 -13.19 7.84
C ASP A 130 -38.51 -12.91 8.49
N THR A 131 -38.65 -11.74 9.12
CA THR A 131 -39.95 -11.08 9.15
C THR A 131 -39.82 -9.82 8.30
N PRO A 132 -40.54 -9.70 7.18
CA PRO A 132 -40.68 -8.43 6.49
C PRO A 132 -41.35 -7.45 7.44
N ASN A 133 -40.72 -6.29 7.66
CA ASN A 133 -41.35 -5.16 8.32
C ASN A 133 -42.56 -4.72 7.48
N ASP A 134 -43.76 -5.10 7.91
CA ASP A 134 -44.99 -4.45 7.50
C ASP A 134 -45.04 -3.07 8.16
N VAL A 135 -44.80 -2.03 7.35
CA VAL A 135 -45.03 -0.64 7.74
C VAL A 135 -46.46 -0.30 7.32
N THR A 136 -47.39 -0.44 8.26
CA THR A 136 -48.66 0.27 8.21
C THR A 136 -48.88 1.00 9.53
N SER A 137 -48.67 2.31 9.53
CA SER A 137 -49.41 3.32 10.29
C SER A 137 -49.00 4.71 9.79
#